data_AF-A0A0M9WB42-F1
#
_entry.id   AF-A0A0M9WB42-F1
#
_cell.length_a   1.000
_cell.length_b   1.000
_cell.length_c   1.000
_cell.angle_alpha   90.00
_cell.angle_beta   90.00
_cell.angle_gamma   90.00
#
_symmetry.space_group_name_H-M   'P 1'
#
loop_
_entity.id
_entity.type
_entity.pdbx_description
1 polymer ?
#
loop_
_entity_poly.entity_id
_entity_poly.type
_entity_poly.pdbx_seq_one_letter_code
_entity_poly.pdbx_strand_id
1 'polypeptide(L)'
;MAWHSDNTYEVQPLGITFLYALEVPDEGGDTVFVDTEMAYKRLSPDFQERLKGLQAMHTARDQTVRARENDGYVRREPIDTVHPIVRTHTTTGKKALFVNPQFTRQVVGFKKEESDYLLKFLYDHMTSGHGMQCRVKWENRSVVVFDIGSHYPS
;
A
#
# COMPACT_ATOMS: atom_id res chain seq x y z
N MET A 1 1.23 14.18 1.79
CA MET A 1 0.47 12.96 1.46
C MET A 1 1.46 11.86 1.13
N ALA A 2 1.24 10.64 1.63
CA ALA A 2 2.14 9.51 1.42
C ALA A 2 1.47 8.43 0.55
N TRP A 3 2.26 7.73 -0.24
CA TRP A 3 1.81 6.56 -1.01
C TRP A 3 1.31 5.47 -0.06
N HIS A 4 0.14 4.93 -0.33
CA HIS A 4 -0.43 3.85 0.48
C HIS A 4 -1.44 3.00 -0.28
N SER A 5 -1.70 1.83 0.29
CA SER A 5 -2.91 1.05 0.04
C SER A 5 -3.77 1.15 1.31
N ASP A 6 -5.09 1.13 1.15
CA ASP A 6 -6.01 1.36 2.26
C ASP A 6 -5.91 0.27 3.33
N ASN A 7 -5.87 0.69 4.60
CA ASN A 7 -6.08 -0.15 5.79
C ASN A 7 -5.31 -1.47 5.81
N THR A 8 -4.07 -1.48 5.30
CA THR A 8 -3.24 -2.70 5.25
C THR A 8 -2.84 -3.28 6.61
N TYR A 9 -3.18 -2.60 7.71
CA TYR A 9 -3.04 -3.08 9.09
C TYR A 9 -4.24 -3.92 9.56
N GLU A 10 -5.30 -4.08 8.76
CA GLU A 10 -6.41 -4.97 9.12
C GLU A 10 -6.02 -6.44 8.95
N VAL A 11 -6.55 -7.32 9.81
CA VAL A 11 -6.31 -8.77 9.72
C VAL A 11 -6.72 -9.32 8.35
N GLN A 12 -7.83 -8.81 7.83
CA GLN A 12 -8.32 -9.06 6.48
C GLN A 12 -8.35 -7.73 5.72
N PRO A 13 -7.28 -7.39 4.97
CA PRO A 13 -7.26 -6.19 4.16
C PRO A 13 -8.39 -6.19 3.12
N LEU A 14 -8.91 -5.00 2.84
CA LEU A 14 -9.93 -4.79 1.83
C LEU A 14 -9.43 -5.24 0.44
N GLY A 15 -10.34 -5.62 -0.45
CA GLY A 15 -9.98 -6.10 -1.80
C GLY A 15 -10.14 -5.05 -2.90
N ILE A 16 -11.17 -4.21 -2.81
CA ILE A 16 -11.51 -3.20 -3.82
C ILE A 16 -11.96 -1.94 -3.08
N THR A 17 -11.50 -0.78 -3.55
CA THR A 17 -11.97 0.53 -3.09
C THR A 17 -12.73 1.23 -4.21
N PHE A 18 -13.82 1.91 -3.82
CA PHE A 18 -14.63 2.77 -4.68
C PHE A 18 -14.52 4.20 -4.17
N LEU A 19 -14.20 5.12 -5.07
CA LEU A 19 -14.18 6.55 -4.80
C LEU A 19 -15.15 7.24 -5.75
N TYR A 20 -16.04 8.06 -5.20
CA TYR A 20 -16.97 8.88 -5.93
C TYR A 20 -16.71 10.35 -5.62
N ALA A 21 -16.42 11.14 -6.64
CA ALA A 21 -16.19 12.56 -6.52
C ALA A 21 -17.52 13.32 -6.45
N LEU A 22 -17.90 13.79 -5.26
CA LEU A 22 -19.11 14.60 -5.11
C LEU A 22 -18.93 16.00 -5.71
N GLU A 23 -17.81 16.63 -5.37
CA GLU A 23 -17.40 17.95 -5.82
C GLU A 23 -15.87 17.96 -5.93
N VAL A 24 -15.34 18.53 -7.01
CA VAL A 24 -13.91 18.59 -7.32
C VAL A 24 -13.54 20.06 -7.51
N PRO A 25 -12.44 20.56 -6.91
CA PRO A 25 -11.96 21.91 -7.16
C PRO A 25 -11.57 22.10 -8.63
N ASP A 26 -11.64 23.35 -9.12
CA ASP A 26 -11.33 23.68 -10.52
C ASP A 26 -9.89 23.30 -10.92
N GLU A 27 -8.96 23.33 -9.96
CA GLU A 27 -7.56 22.96 -10.14
C GLU A 27 -7.05 22.09 -8.98
N GLY A 28 -6.23 21.09 -9.33
CA GLY A 28 -5.62 20.18 -8.36
C GLY A 28 -6.54 19.03 -7.94
N GLY A 29 -6.14 18.28 -6.91
CA GLY A 29 -6.92 17.17 -6.36
C GLY A 29 -6.78 15.82 -7.07
N ASP A 30 -5.97 15.73 -8.13
CA ASP A 30 -5.68 14.48 -8.84
C ASP A 30 -5.22 13.37 -7.90
N THR A 31 -5.59 12.14 -8.21
CA THR A 31 -5.09 10.95 -7.51
C THR A 31 -4.17 10.17 -8.44
N VAL A 32 -2.98 9.84 -7.94
CA VAL A 32 -2.02 9.00 -8.66
C VAL A 32 -2.02 7.61 -8.04
N PHE A 33 -2.17 6.60 -8.90
CA PHE A 33 -2.13 5.19 -8.56
C PHE A 33 -0.84 4.57 -9.08
N VAL A 34 -0.39 3.50 -8.44
CA VAL A 34 0.76 2.70 -8.88
C VAL A 34 0.36 1.23 -9.01
N ASP A 35 0.77 0.59 -10.10
CA ASP A 35 0.61 -0.85 -10.32
C ASP A 35 1.71 -1.64 -9.59
N THR A 36 1.33 -2.26 -8.46
CA THR A 36 2.24 -3.06 -7.64
C THR A 36 2.53 -4.45 -8.20
N GLU A 37 1.70 -4.97 -9.13
CA GLU A 37 2.01 -6.18 -9.91
C GLU A 37 3.15 -5.88 -10.89
N MET A 38 3.06 -4.76 -11.60
CA MET A 38 4.11 -4.30 -12.51
C MET A 38 5.39 -3.99 -11.75
N ALA A 39 5.29 -3.36 -10.57
CA ALA A 39 6.44 -3.12 -9.72
C ALA A 39 7.14 -4.43 -9.34
N TYR A 40 6.41 -5.46 -8.94
CA TYR A 40 6.99 -6.78 -8.67
C TYR A 40 7.68 -7.37 -9.91
N LYS A 41 7.00 -7.36 -11.07
CA LYS A 41 7.53 -7.91 -12.33
C LYS A 41 8.81 -7.24 -12.80
N ARG A 42 9.01 -5.96 -12.48
CA ARG A 42 10.21 -5.20 -12.86
C ARG A 42 11.42 -5.43 -11.97
N LEU A 43 11.26 -6.08 -10.82
CA LEU A 43 12.39 -6.51 -10.01
C LEU A 43 13.17 -7.60 -10.75
N SER A 44 14.50 -7.67 -10.54
CA SER A 44 15.29 -8.76 -11.09
C SER A 44 14.82 -10.11 -10.51
N PRO A 45 14.96 -11.22 -11.26
CA PRO A 45 14.53 -12.54 -10.79
C PRO A 45 15.12 -12.93 -9.43
N ASP A 46 16.41 -12.65 -9.21
CA ASP A 46 17.08 -12.92 -7.94
C ASP A 46 16.49 -12.11 -6.78
N PHE A 47 16.06 -10.87 -7.04
CA PHE A 47 15.42 -10.05 -6.03
C PHE A 47 14.00 -10.54 -5.74
N GLN A 48 13.25 -10.94 -6.77
CA GLN A 48 11.95 -11.59 -6.60
C GLN A 48 12.06 -12.86 -5.74
N GLU A 49 13.13 -13.65 -5.91
CA GLU A 49 13.43 -14.82 -5.08
C GLU A 49 13.69 -14.44 -3.62
N ARG A 50 14.55 -13.44 -3.40
CA ARG A 50 14.90 -12.95 -2.05
C ARG A 50 13.68 -12.45 -1.26
N LEU A 51 12.65 -11.94 -1.94
CA LEU A 51 11.43 -11.48 -1.28
C LEU A 51 10.45 -12.61 -0.92
N LYS A 52 10.64 -13.83 -1.44
CA LYS A 52 9.73 -14.94 -1.17
C LYS A 52 9.76 -15.29 0.32
N GLY A 53 8.57 -15.45 0.90
CA GLY A 53 8.39 -15.80 2.30
C GLY A 53 8.67 -14.67 3.29
N LEU A 54 9.21 -13.52 2.84
CA LEU A 54 9.36 -12.38 3.71
C LEU A 54 8.00 -11.79 4.08
N GLN A 55 7.87 -11.44 5.34
CA GLN A 55 6.66 -10.82 5.90
C GLN A 55 7.02 -9.46 6.50
N ALA A 56 6.07 -8.54 6.50
CA ALA A 56 6.21 -7.24 7.12
C ALA A 56 5.05 -6.93 8.06
N MET A 57 5.35 -6.18 9.12
CA MET A 57 4.38 -5.65 10.06
C MET A 57 3.78 -4.35 9.52
N HIS A 58 2.46 -4.27 9.53
CA HIS A 58 1.65 -3.11 9.20
C HIS A 58 0.97 -2.59 10.47
N THR A 59 0.91 -1.27 10.65
CA THR A 59 0.37 -0.65 11.87
C THR A 59 -0.45 0.60 11.56
N ALA A 60 -1.52 0.82 12.34
CA ALA A 60 -2.28 2.07 12.36
C ALA A 60 -1.76 3.09 13.38
N ARG A 61 -0.77 2.74 14.23
CA ARG A 61 -0.36 3.56 15.39
C ARG A 61 0.03 4.98 15.01
N ASP A 62 0.81 5.15 13.95
CA ASP A 62 1.27 6.48 13.51
C ASP A 62 0.10 7.37 13.05
N GLN A 63 -0.90 6.76 12.40
CA GLN A 63 -2.12 7.46 12.01
C GLN A 63 -2.93 7.85 13.25
N THR A 64 -3.05 6.95 14.23
CA THR A 64 -3.74 7.20 15.51
C THR A 64 -3.06 8.33 16.30
N VAL A 65 -1.73 8.32 16.41
CA VAL A 65 -0.98 9.39 17.09
C VAL A 65 -1.25 10.73 16.41
N ARG A 66 -1.11 10.81 15.09
CA ARG A 66 -1.42 12.04 14.33
C ARG A 66 -2.87 12.48 14.50
N ALA A 67 -3.83 11.56 14.53
CA ALA A 67 -5.22 11.92 14.77
C ALA A 67 -5.40 12.55 16.15
N ARG A 68 -4.84 11.95 17.20
CA ARG A 68 -4.92 12.49 18.58
C ARG A 68 -4.24 13.85 18.71
N GLU A 69 -3.09 14.04 18.06
CA GLU A 69 -2.37 15.32 18.04
C GLU A 69 -3.14 16.46 17.35
N ASN A 70 -4.06 16.12 16.44
CA ASN A 70 -4.89 17.07 15.72
C ASN A 70 -6.34 17.13 16.25
N ASP A 71 -6.57 16.74 17.52
CA ASP A 71 -7.89 16.65 18.15
C ASP A 71 -8.92 15.81 17.35
N GLY A 72 -8.41 14.87 16.55
CA GLY A 72 -9.18 13.97 15.71
C GLY A 72 -9.73 12.77 16.48
N TYR A 73 -10.85 12.23 15.99
CA TYR A 73 -11.50 11.07 16.59
C TYR A 73 -10.80 9.76 16.22
N VAL A 74 -10.44 8.97 17.25
CA VAL A 74 -9.91 7.61 17.08
C VAL A 74 -11.03 6.61 17.33
N ARG A 75 -11.51 5.98 16.25
CA ARG A 75 -12.66 5.07 16.30
C ARG A 75 -12.36 3.72 16.96
N ARG A 76 -11.14 3.19 16.79
CA ARG A 76 -10.67 1.91 17.34
C ARG A 76 -9.22 2.07 17.73
N GLU A 77 -8.80 1.40 18.80
CA GLU A 77 -7.38 1.32 19.14
C GLU A 77 -6.59 0.68 17.99
N PRO A 78 -5.36 1.16 17.73
CA PRO A 78 -4.56 0.69 16.63
C PRO A 78 -4.12 -0.75 16.86
N ILE A 79 -4.12 -1.52 15.77
CA ILE A 79 -3.63 -2.90 15.73
C ILE A 79 -2.38 -2.98 14.85
N ASP A 80 -1.62 -4.03 15.09
CA ASP A 80 -0.45 -4.40 14.31
C ASP A 80 -0.69 -5.79 13.70
N THR A 81 -0.51 -5.93 12.39
CA THR A 81 -0.69 -7.20 11.67
C THR A 81 0.52 -7.53 10.81
N VAL A 82 0.71 -8.81 10.53
CA VAL A 82 1.83 -9.30 9.72
C VAL A 82 1.28 -9.83 8.40
N HIS A 83 1.84 -9.35 7.29
CA HIS A 83 1.44 -9.75 5.94
C HIS A 83 2.67 -10.08 5.08
N PRO A 84 2.55 -10.97 4.08
CA PRO A 84 3.62 -11.22 3.11
C PRO A 84 3.98 -9.93 2.35
N ILE A 85 5.27 -9.68 2.14
CA ILE A 85 5.75 -8.56 1.31
C ILE A 85 5.35 -8.78 -0.16
N VAL A 86 5.22 -10.04 -0.59
CA VAL A 86 4.73 -10.43 -1.90
C VAL A 86 3.47 -11.26 -1.72
N ARG A 87 2.35 -10.81 -2.28
CA ARG A 87 1.09 -11.54 -2.26
C ARG A 87 0.75 -12.07 -3.66
N THR A 88 0.05 -13.21 -3.76
CA THR A 88 -0.47 -13.83 -5.01
C THR A 88 -2.00 -13.69 -5.21
N HIS A 89 -2.43 -12.86 -6.16
CA HIS A 89 -3.83 -12.45 -6.32
C HIS A 89 -4.68 -13.68 -6.61
N THR A 90 -5.74 -13.92 -5.83
CA THR A 90 -6.48 -15.20 -5.91
C THR A 90 -7.15 -15.43 -7.25
N THR A 91 -7.75 -14.39 -7.83
CA THR A 91 -8.41 -14.49 -9.14
C THR A 91 -7.43 -14.60 -10.30
N THR A 92 -6.34 -13.81 -10.31
CA THR A 92 -5.45 -13.70 -11.48
C THR A 92 -4.18 -14.55 -11.38
N GLY A 93 -3.84 -15.04 -10.18
CA GLY A 93 -2.59 -15.75 -9.88
C GLY A 93 -1.34 -14.86 -9.93
N LYS A 94 -1.49 -13.56 -10.17
CA LYS A 94 -0.34 -12.65 -10.33
C LYS A 94 0.21 -12.23 -8.98
N LYS A 95 1.50 -11.91 -8.95
CA LYS A 95 2.20 -11.46 -7.74
C LYS A 95 2.33 -9.95 -7.70
N ALA A 96 2.13 -9.38 -6.51
CA ALA A 96 2.21 -7.95 -6.25
C ALA A 96 3.00 -7.65 -4.97
N LEU A 97 3.68 -6.51 -4.94
CA LEU A 97 4.27 -5.97 -3.71
C LEU A 97 3.18 -5.46 -2.78
N PHE A 98 3.24 -5.84 -1.50
CA PHE A 98 2.27 -5.45 -0.48
C PHE A 98 2.97 -4.79 0.72
N VAL A 99 3.58 -3.64 0.45
CA VAL A 99 4.19 -2.78 1.47
C VAL A 99 3.89 -1.33 1.11
N ASN A 100 3.84 -0.44 2.10
CA ASN A 100 3.69 0.99 1.83
C ASN A 100 4.26 1.85 2.97
N PRO A 101 4.77 3.06 2.66
CA PRO A 101 5.38 3.92 3.67
C PRO A 101 4.40 4.41 4.73
N GLN A 102 3.09 4.39 4.46
CA GLN A 102 2.11 4.85 5.45
C GLN A 102 1.92 3.86 6.59
N PHE A 103 1.89 2.55 6.31
CA PHE A 103 1.50 1.54 7.31
C PHE A 103 2.59 0.50 7.60
N THR A 104 3.49 0.20 6.66
CA THR A 104 4.51 -0.84 6.84
C THR A 104 5.71 -0.29 7.62
N ARG A 105 6.13 -1.00 8.68
CA ARG A 105 7.20 -0.51 9.59
C ARG A 105 8.37 -1.45 9.77
N GLN A 106 8.16 -2.76 9.68
CA GLN A 106 9.21 -3.71 9.99
C GLN A 106 9.10 -4.97 9.14
N VAL A 107 10.21 -5.44 8.57
CA VAL A 107 10.33 -6.80 8.03
C VAL A 107 10.57 -7.77 9.18
N VAL A 108 9.73 -8.79 9.29
CA VAL A 108 9.77 -9.75 10.40
C VAL A 108 11.09 -10.49 10.40
N GLY A 109 11.74 -10.54 11.58
CA GLY A 109 13.02 -11.24 11.78
C GLY A 109 14.26 -10.45 11.33
N PHE A 110 14.11 -9.27 10.75
CA PHE A 110 15.23 -8.42 10.33
C PHE A 110 15.59 -7.43 11.43
N LYS A 111 16.87 -7.02 11.48
CA LYS A 111 17.27 -5.85 12.28
C LYS A 111 16.62 -4.60 11.71
N LYS A 112 16.54 -3.56 12.53
CA LYS A 112 15.89 -2.31 12.15
C LYS A 112 16.50 -1.72 10.88
N GLU A 113 17.83 -1.66 10.81
CA GLU A 113 18.55 -1.06 9.70
C GLU A 113 18.30 -1.85 8.40
N GLU A 114 18.38 -3.18 8.46
CA GLU A 114 18.14 -4.08 7.33
C GLU A 114 16.69 -3.92 6.80
N SER A 115 15.73 -3.89 7.72
CA SER A 115 14.32 -3.66 7.42
C SER A 115 14.11 -2.30 6.76
N ASP A 116 14.65 -1.23 7.35
CA ASP A 116 14.52 0.13 6.84
C ASP A 116 15.10 0.24 5.41
N TYR A 117 16.28 -0.33 5.17
CA TYR A 117 16.91 -0.33 3.85
C TYR A 117 16.05 -1.06 2.80
N LEU A 118 15.58 -2.26 3.13
CA LEU A 118 14.75 -3.05 2.21
C LEU A 118 13.42 -2.35 1.92
N LEU A 119 12.72 -1.88 2.95
CA LEU A 119 11.45 -1.20 2.79
C LEU A 119 11.60 0.09 2.00
N LYS A 120 12.64 0.90 2.29
CA LYS A 120 12.92 2.12 1.54
C LYS A 120 13.15 1.81 0.06
N PHE A 121 13.98 0.82 -0.26
CA PHE A 121 14.20 0.40 -1.64
C PHE A 121 12.89 0.03 -2.35
N LEU A 122 12.03 -0.77 -1.70
CA LEU A 122 10.75 -1.18 -2.28
C LEU A 122 9.81 0.02 -2.50
N TYR A 123 9.75 0.96 -1.56
CA TYR A 123 8.94 2.18 -1.71
C TYR A 123 9.45 3.04 -2.86
N ASP A 124 10.75 3.28 -2.93
CA ASP A 124 11.37 4.05 -3.99
C ASP A 124 11.13 3.38 -5.36
N HIS A 125 11.28 2.06 -5.44
CA HIS A 125 11.05 1.28 -6.67
C HIS A 125 9.61 1.41 -7.18
N MET A 126 8.61 1.31 -6.30
CA MET A 126 7.21 1.50 -6.68
C MET A 126 6.93 2.94 -7.13
N THR A 127 7.48 3.92 -6.43
CA THR A 127 7.07 5.33 -6.57
C THR A 127 7.91 6.13 -7.58
N SER A 128 9.08 5.63 -7.99
CA SER A 128 9.95 6.33 -8.96
C SER A 128 9.65 5.98 -10.42
N GLY A 129 8.90 4.90 -10.67
CA GLY A 129 8.63 4.43 -12.03
C GLY A 129 7.38 5.06 -12.66
N HIS A 130 7.55 6.11 -13.47
CA HIS A 130 6.43 6.70 -14.23
C HIS A 130 5.69 5.69 -15.11
N GLY A 131 6.39 4.67 -15.64
CA GLY A 131 5.78 3.62 -16.46
C GLY A 131 4.91 2.60 -15.69
N MET A 132 4.66 2.83 -14.39
CA MET A 132 3.79 2.01 -13.54
C MET A 132 2.71 2.85 -12.86
N GLN A 133 2.62 4.14 -13.20
CA GLN A 133 1.69 5.07 -12.56
C GLN A 133 0.56 5.45 -13.50
N CYS A 134 -0.63 5.60 -12.94
CA CYS A 134 -1.78 6.20 -13.60
C CYS A 134 -2.21 7.42 -12.80
N ARG A 135 -2.40 8.56 -13.48
CA ARG A 135 -2.97 9.75 -12.86
C ARG A 135 -4.42 9.88 -13.28
N VAL A 136 -5.30 9.93 -12.29
CA VAL A 136 -6.71 10.25 -12.50
C VAL A 136 -6.91 11.72 -12.19
N LYS A 137 -7.30 12.46 -13.23
CA LYS A 137 -7.87 13.80 -13.08
C LYS A 137 -9.36 13.64 -12.81
N TRP A 138 -9.82 14.17 -11.69
CA TRP A 138 -11.21 14.04 -11.27
C TRP A 138 -12.10 15.04 -11.99
N GLU A 139 -13.33 14.62 -12.29
CA GLU A 139 -14.43 15.49 -12.66
C GLU A 139 -15.59 15.28 -11.67
N ASN A 140 -16.48 16.26 -11.56
CA ASN A 140 -17.68 16.12 -10.75
C ASN A 140 -18.44 14.85 -11.15
N ARG A 141 -18.75 14.01 -10.16
CA ARG A 141 -19.43 12.72 -10.31
C ARG A 141 -18.61 11.60 -10.97
N SER A 142 -17.29 11.77 -11.11
CA SER A 142 -16.40 10.67 -11.48
C SER A 142 -16.44 9.54 -10.44
N VAL A 143 -16.40 8.31 -10.93
CA VAL A 143 -16.22 7.10 -10.11
C VAL A 143 -14.90 6.46 -10.50
N VAL A 144 -14.06 6.19 -9.52
CA VAL A 144 -12.87 5.33 -9.69
C VAL A 144 -13.03 4.09 -8.84
N VAL A 145 -12.73 2.95 -9.45
CA VAL A 145 -12.68 1.65 -8.79
C VAL A 145 -11.29 1.10 -9.01
N PHE A 146 -10.64 0.66 -7.93
CA PHE A 146 -9.29 0.11 -8.00
C PHE A 146 -9.12 -1.06 -7.05
N ASP A 147 -8.28 -2.00 -7.48
CA ASP A 147 -7.86 -3.15 -6.68
C ASP A 147 -6.76 -2.71 -5.70
N ILE A 148 -6.92 -3.10 -4.44
CA ILE A 148 -5.95 -2.83 -3.35
C ILE A 148 -5.34 -4.13 -2.81
N GLY A 149 -5.68 -5.23 -3.46
CA GLY A 149 -5.18 -6.54 -3.20
C GLY A 149 -6.28 -7.54 -2.87
N SER A 150 -7.18 -7.80 -3.82
CA SER A 150 -8.30 -8.72 -3.62
C SER A 150 -7.88 -10.10 -3.09
N HIS A 151 -8.43 -10.41 -1.90
CA HIS A 151 -8.36 -11.64 -1.09
C HIS A 151 -7.15 -12.53 -1.39
N TYR A 152 -6.13 -12.51 -0.56
CA TYR A 152 -5.01 -13.46 -0.64
C TYR A 152 -5.13 -14.42 0.55
N PRO A 153 -5.06 -15.75 0.36
CA PRO A 153 -5.07 -16.68 1.48
C PRO A 153 -3.86 -16.37 2.37
N SER A 154 -4.11 -16.36 3.68
CA SER A 154 -3.08 -16.28 4.72
C SER A 154 -2.04 -17.38 4.59
#